data_AF-A0A3B1AB14-F1
#
_entry.id   AF-A0A3B1AB14-F1
#
_cell.length_a   1.000
_cell.length_b   1.000
_cell.length_c   1.000
_cell.angle_alpha   90.00
_cell.angle_beta   90.00
_cell.angle_gamma   90.00
#
_symmetry.space_group_name_H-M   'P 1'
#
loop_
_entity.id
_entity.type
_entity.pdbx_description
1 polymer ?
#
loop_
_entity_poly.entity_id
_entity_poly.type
_entity_poly.pdbx_seq_one_letter_code
_entity_poly.pdbx_strand_id
1 'polypeptide(L)'
;MRSLFQRFCIALLFLSSVAAVSADETQGSIRGTVNYCGLGGLDGMQVYVPGRMFTVITDESGQFQLDGLGAGSYTLFYRKGDRLLNQNQGVQVLAGQTSELGVIAFCDRKGMVSGGGSTSTAVTPAQPLCTASSNDPQCKDADGDGVVAVLDCDDGNANIYPGAIEVCDGVDNNCSGTADDNVSVLVKHGMGTCDAGKISITQCSKGYSDCDGQVANGCEVDLIRDDENCGSCGNMCASSESCGLGFC
;
A
#
# COMPACT_ATOMS: atom_id res chain seq x y z
N MET A 1 -5.47 53.47 61.45
CA MET A 1 -6.70 54.26 61.21
C MET A 1 -6.75 54.56 59.71
N ARG A 2 -7.74 54.16 58.91
CA ARG A 2 -8.98 53.39 59.15
C ARG A 2 -9.09 52.25 58.12
N SER A 3 -9.73 51.15 58.49
CA SER A 3 -10.09 50.01 57.63
C SER A 3 -11.61 49.81 57.68
N LEU A 4 -12.26 49.83 56.51
CA LEU A 4 -13.68 49.47 56.22
C LEU A 4 -13.75 49.19 54.71
N PHE A 5 -14.57 48.29 54.14
CA PHE A 5 -15.38 47.15 54.62
C PHE A 5 -15.35 46.16 53.43
N GLN A 6 -14.86 44.92 53.54
CA GLN A 6 -15.55 43.73 54.07
C GLN A 6 -17.00 43.56 53.55
N ARG A 7 -17.27 42.54 52.72
CA ARG A 7 -18.04 41.32 53.06
C ARG A 7 -18.56 40.53 51.83
N PHE A 8 -18.61 39.20 51.99
CA PHE A 8 -19.32 38.19 51.17
C PHE A 8 -18.80 37.98 49.72
N CYS A 9 -18.82 36.77 49.14
CA CYS A 9 -19.36 35.49 49.61
C CYS A 9 -18.61 34.27 49.04
N ILE A 10 -18.55 33.20 49.84
CA ILE A 10 -18.61 31.77 49.48
C ILE A 10 -17.55 31.21 48.49
N ALA A 11 -16.75 30.28 49.00
CA ALA A 11 -16.00 29.34 48.19
C ALA A 11 -16.94 28.34 47.50
N LEU A 12 -16.69 28.04 46.22
CA LEU A 12 -16.99 26.71 45.68
C LEU A 12 -15.84 26.25 44.78
N LEU A 13 -15.22 25.14 45.18
CA LEU A 13 -14.31 24.38 44.34
C LEU A 13 -15.13 23.74 43.21
N PHE A 14 -15.01 24.26 41.99
CA PHE A 14 -15.31 23.48 40.79
C PHE A 14 -14.00 23.03 40.17
N LEU A 15 -13.50 21.89 40.67
CA LEU A 15 -12.78 20.98 39.77
C LEU A 15 -13.81 20.44 38.78
N SER A 16 -13.83 20.99 37.58
CA SER A 16 -14.29 20.26 36.40
C SER A 16 -13.05 19.75 35.66
N SER A 17 -12.57 18.61 36.13
CA SER A 17 -11.82 17.67 35.31
C SER A 17 -12.65 17.21 34.09
N VAL A 18 -11.99 16.61 33.09
CA VAL A 18 -12.56 16.08 31.83
C VAL A 18 -12.79 17.17 30.76
N ALA A 19 -12.09 17.18 29.61
CA ALA A 19 -11.01 16.31 29.15
C ALA A 19 -10.00 17.05 28.28
N ALA A 20 -8.72 16.70 28.40
CA ALA A 20 -7.75 16.90 27.33
C ALA A 20 -7.90 15.77 26.31
N VAL A 21 -8.89 15.89 25.43
CA VAL A 21 -9.00 15.11 24.20
C VAL A 21 -9.06 16.09 23.04
N SER A 22 -7.89 16.49 22.58
CA SER A 22 -7.67 16.71 21.15
C SER A 22 -6.98 15.46 20.62
N ALA A 23 -7.77 14.40 20.42
CA ALA A 23 -7.52 13.60 19.23
C ALA A 23 -7.61 14.61 18.09
N ASP A 24 -6.53 14.79 17.34
CA ASP A 24 -6.57 15.64 16.16
C ASP A 24 -7.61 15.03 15.23
N GLU A 25 -8.75 15.67 15.05
CA GLU A 25 -9.88 15.13 14.26
C GLU A 25 -9.48 14.85 12.80
N THR A 26 -8.30 15.32 12.34
CA THR A 26 -7.70 14.98 11.03
C THR A 26 -6.91 13.65 11.02
N GLN A 27 -6.71 13.06 12.19
CA GLN A 27 -5.95 11.83 12.41
C GLN A 27 -6.89 10.69 12.87
N GLY A 28 -6.68 9.50 12.34
CA GLY A 28 -7.24 8.25 12.81
C GLY A 28 -6.17 7.33 13.40
N SER A 29 -6.54 6.06 13.55
CA SER A 29 -5.67 5.00 14.06
C SER A 29 -5.89 3.67 13.33
N ILE A 30 -4.96 2.75 13.50
CA ILE A 30 -5.06 1.36 13.03
C ILE A 30 -4.91 0.45 14.24
N ARG A 31 -5.73 -0.59 14.31
CA ARG A 31 -5.64 -1.67 15.30
C ARG A 31 -5.62 -3.03 14.62
N GLY A 32 -5.01 -4.01 15.29
CA GLY A 32 -5.01 -5.39 14.82
C GLY A 32 -4.25 -6.31 15.77
N THR A 33 -4.31 -7.60 15.46
CA THR A 33 -3.64 -8.66 16.20
C THR A 33 -2.63 -9.37 15.29
N VAL A 34 -1.45 -9.69 15.79
CA VAL A 34 -0.42 -10.46 15.09
C VAL A 34 -0.25 -11.82 15.77
N ASN A 35 -0.39 -12.91 15.03
CA ASN A 35 -0.29 -14.29 15.54
C ASN A 35 0.78 -15.10 14.78
N TYR A 36 1.28 -16.17 15.40
CA TYR A 36 2.08 -17.18 14.72
C TYR A 36 1.31 -18.50 14.61
N CYS A 37 0.83 -18.83 13.42
CA CYS A 37 0.11 -20.07 13.08
C CYS A 37 -0.93 -20.56 14.11
N GLY A 38 -1.69 -19.65 14.72
CA GLY A 38 -2.68 -19.98 15.75
C GLY A 38 -2.10 -20.45 17.10
N LEU A 39 -0.78 -20.43 17.29
CA LEU A 39 -0.11 -20.79 18.55
C LEU A 39 -0.23 -19.69 19.63
N GLY A 40 -0.82 -18.55 19.30
CA GLY A 40 -1.05 -17.43 20.21
C GLY A 40 -0.61 -16.10 19.63
N GLY A 41 -0.70 -15.06 20.46
CA GLY A 41 -0.19 -13.74 20.16
C GLY A 41 1.33 -13.73 20.02
N LEU A 42 1.83 -12.91 19.10
CA LEU A 42 3.26 -12.64 18.98
C LEU A 42 3.63 -11.41 19.81
N ASP A 43 4.11 -11.62 21.03
CA ASP A 43 4.79 -10.57 21.81
C ASP A 43 5.99 -10.00 21.04
N GLY A 44 6.29 -8.72 21.20
CA GLY A 44 7.56 -8.14 20.74
C GLY A 44 7.72 -8.12 19.22
N MET A 45 6.62 -8.03 18.45
CA MET A 45 6.61 -7.84 17.01
C MET A 45 6.58 -6.33 16.71
N GLN A 46 7.48 -5.86 15.86
CA GLN A 46 7.52 -4.46 15.43
C GLN A 46 6.58 -4.26 14.23
N VAL A 47 5.59 -3.38 14.38
CA VAL A 47 4.64 -2.96 13.33
C VAL A 47 4.90 -1.48 13.02
N TYR A 48 5.14 -1.15 11.75
CA TYR A 48 5.49 0.21 11.34
C TYR A 48 4.99 0.59 9.94
N VAL A 49 4.96 1.89 9.68
CA VAL A 49 4.70 2.49 8.37
C VAL A 49 6.01 3.13 7.88
N PRO A 50 6.48 2.84 6.66
CA PRO A 50 7.69 3.45 6.10
C PRO A 50 7.63 4.99 6.10
N GLY A 51 8.77 5.64 6.35
CA GLY A 51 8.86 7.10 6.41
C GLY A 51 8.22 7.76 7.64
N ARG A 52 7.67 6.99 8.59
CA ARG A 52 7.17 7.50 9.88
C ARG A 52 8.18 7.22 11.00
N MET A 53 8.19 8.08 12.02
CA MET A 53 9.10 8.00 13.17
C MET A 53 8.66 6.99 14.24
N PHE A 54 7.49 6.39 14.09
CA PHE A 54 6.86 5.56 15.11
C PHE A 54 6.77 4.11 14.66
N THR A 55 7.17 3.21 15.55
CA THR A 55 7.01 1.76 15.44
C THR A 55 6.29 1.30 16.70
N VAL A 56 5.25 0.50 16.53
CA VAL A 56 4.51 -0.10 17.64
C VAL A 56 5.06 -1.48 17.88
N ILE A 57 5.12 -1.89 19.14
CA ILE A 57 5.50 -3.24 19.53
C ILE A 57 4.23 -3.92 20.05
N THR A 58 3.94 -5.11 19.54
CA THR A 58 2.80 -5.93 19.97
C THR A 58 2.97 -6.46 21.39
N ASP A 59 1.84 -6.66 22.09
CA ASP A 59 1.80 -7.25 23.43
C ASP A 59 1.82 -8.80 23.42
N GLU A 60 1.75 -9.42 24.61
CA GLU A 60 1.66 -10.88 24.80
C GLU A 60 0.49 -11.55 24.05
N SER A 61 -0.57 -10.80 23.74
CA SER A 61 -1.72 -11.26 22.95
C SER A 61 -1.58 -10.93 21.46
N GLY A 62 -0.45 -10.36 21.04
CA GLY A 62 -0.16 -9.95 19.66
C GLY A 62 -0.83 -8.64 19.25
N GLN A 63 -1.50 -7.93 20.15
CA GLN A 63 -2.27 -6.73 19.80
C GLN A 63 -1.34 -5.55 19.52
N PHE A 64 -1.68 -4.75 18.51
CA PHE A 64 -1.04 -3.46 18.22
C PHE A 64 -2.09 -2.37 17.97
N GLN A 65 -1.69 -1.12 18.25
CA GLN A 65 -2.43 0.07 17.89
C GLN A 65 -1.45 1.16 17.41
N LEU A 66 -1.60 1.62 16.17
CA LEU A 66 -0.91 2.80 15.64
C LEU A 66 -1.87 4.00 15.69
N ASP A 67 -1.57 4.98 16.52
CA ASP A 67 -2.34 6.23 16.62
C ASP A 67 -1.67 7.38 15.87
N GLY A 68 -2.45 8.43 15.58
CA GLY A 68 -1.95 9.67 15.01
C GLY A 68 -1.58 9.57 13.53
N LEU A 69 -2.34 8.77 12.77
CA LEU A 69 -2.17 8.61 11.33
C LEU A 69 -3.16 9.54 10.62
N GLY A 70 -2.68 10.40 9.73
CA GLY A 70 -3.58 11.27 8.95
C GLY A 70 -4.53 10.42 8.09
N ALA A 71 -5.66 10.98 7.64
CA ALA A 71 -6.52 10.28 6.70
C ALA A 71 -5.76 9.94 5.40
N GLY A 72 -5.84 8.68 4.96
CA GLY A 72 -5.13 8.19 3.77
C GLY A 72 -4.89 6.69 3.74
N SER A 73 -4.28 6.22 2.65
CA SER A 73 -3.88 4.82 2.48
C SER A 73 -2.48 4.58 3.04
N TYR A 74 -2.31 3.47 3.77
CA TYR A 74 -1.06 3.06 4.37
C TYR A 74 -0.75 1.60 4.06
N THR A 75 0.54 1.28 4.02
CA THR A 75 1.05 -0.09 4.01
C THR A 75 1.77 -0.36 5.31
N LEU A 76 1.29 -1.34 6.08
CA LEU A 76 1.96 -1.83 7.28
C LEU A 76 3.06 -2.83 6.95
N PHE A 77 4.18 -2.69 7.64
CA PHE A 77 5.33 -3.59 7.58
C PHE A 77 5.59 -4.18 8.96
N TYR A 78 6.09 -5.42 8.96
CA TYR A 78 6.19 -6.25 10.16
C TYR A 78 7.60 -6.82 10.30
N ARG A 79 8.17 -6.73 11.51
CA ARG A 79 9.56 -7.13 11.81
C ARG A 79 9.66 -7.86 13.15
N LYS A 80 10.43 -8.95 13.21
CA LYS A 80 10.75 -9.66 14.45
C LYS A 80 12.26 -9.68 14.69
N GLY A 81 12.72 -9.00 15.73
CA GLY A 81 14.15 -8.73 15.92
C GLY A 81 14.68 -7.96 14.71
N ASP A 82 15.69 -8.50 14.01
CA ASP A 82 16.20 -7.90 12.78
C ASP A 82 15.55 -8.38 11.48
N ARG A 83 14.67 -9.39 11.54
CA ARG A 83 14.05 -10.01 10.36
C ARG A 83 12.77 -9.28 9.96
N LEU A 84 12.78 -8.69 8.76
CA LEU A 84 11.57 -8.24 8.07
C LEU A 84 10.75 -9.45 7.59
N LEU A 85 9.41 -9.33 7.62
CA LEU A 85 8.48 -10.31 7.08
C LEU A 85 7.74 -9.72 5.87
N ASN A 86 7.73 -10.46 4.76
CA ASN A 86 7.15 -10.02 3.48
C ASN A 86 5.63 -10.27 3.42
N GLN A 87 4.89 -9.91 4.47
CA GLN A 87 3.42 -9.89 4.46
C GLN A 87 2.99 -8.48 4.88
N ASN A 88 2.93 -7.61 3.88
CA ASN A 88 2.59 -6.21 4.06
C ASN A 88 1.06 -6.08 3.98
N GLN A 89 0.45 -5.28 4.86
CA GLN A 89 -1.01 -5.10 4.87
C GLN A 89 -1.37 -3.69 4.41
N GLY A 90 -2.16 -3.59 3.34
CA GLY A 90 -2.81 -2.34 2.93
C GLY A 90 -3.97 -1.99 3.86
N VAL A 91 -4.09 -0.71 4.23
CA VAL A 91 -5.14 -0.21 5.14
C VAL A 91 -5.47 1.25 4.85
N GLN A 92 -6.76 1.55 4.75
CA GLN A 92 -7.27 2.92 4.70
C GLN A 92 -7.50 3.42 6.12
N VAL A 93 -7.05 4.63 6.44
CA VAL A 93 -7.34 5.34 7.69
C VAL A 93 -8.23 6.53 7.39
N LEU A 94 -9.31 6.67 8.15
CA LEU A 94 -10.19 7.83 8.08
C LEU A 94 -9.98 8.74 9.29
N ALA A 95 -10.14 10.04 9.05
CA ALA A 95 -10.05 11.09 10.07
C ALA A 95 -10.98 10.79 11.26
N GLY A 96 -10.45 10.76 12.48
CA GLY A 96 -11.19 10.45 13.70
C GLY A 96 -11.64 8.99 13.88
N GLN A 97 -11.25 8.06 13.00
CA GLN A 97 -11.68 6.65 13.05
C GLN A 97 -10.53 5.68 13.33
N THR A 98 -10.87 4.49 13.81
CA THR A 98 -9.96 3.36 13.99
C THR A 98 -10.23 2.28 12.95
N SER A 99 -9.22 1.95 12.15
CA SER A 99 -9.26 0.88 11.16
C SER A 99 -8.82 -0.44 11.82
N GLU A 100 -9.78 -1.35 12.01
CA GLU A 100 -9.56 -2.66 12.65
C GLU A 100 -9.18 -3.72 11.59
N LEU A 101 -7.99 -4.31 11.70
CA LEU A 101 -7.41 -5.26 10.74
C LEU A 101 -7.61 -6.74 11.09
N GLY A 102 -8.26 -7.05 12.21
CA GLY A 102 -8.42 -8.42 12.67
C GLY A 102 -7.09 -9.11 12.98
N VAL A 103 -6.97 -10.40 12.66
CA VAL A 103 -5.79 -11.22 12.98
C VAL A 103 -4.91 -11.41 11.74
N ILE A 104 -3.72 -10.81 11.74
CA ILE A 104 -2.64 -11.07 10.78
C ILE A 104 -1.82 -12.26 11.27
N ALA A 105 -1.87 -13.38 10.57
CA ALA A 105 -1.14 -14.60 10.93
C ALA A 105 0.13 -14.76 10.09
N PHE A 106 1.29 -14.84 10.75
CA PHE A 106 2.57 -15.10 10.10
C PHE A 106 2.94 -16.57 10.26
N CYS A 107 3.30 -17.22 9.16
CA CYS A 107 3.69 -18.62 9.16
C CYS A 107 4.93 -18.91 8.34
N ASP A 108 5.70 -19.91 8.78
CA ASP A 108 6.80 -20.46 8.00
C ASP A 108 6.34 -21.62 7.11
N ARG A 109 7.21 -22.03 6.19
CA ARG A 109 6.96 -23.07 5.19
C ARG A 109 6.74 -24.48 5.77
N LYS A 110 6.61 -24.65 7.09
CA LYS A 110 6.42 -25.95 7.75
C LYS A 110 5.09 -26.07 8.52
N GLY A 111 4.22 -25.05 8.50
CA GLY A 111 2.85 -25.14 9.01
C GLY A 111 2.01 -23.91 8.64
N MET A 112 0.94 -24.12 7.86
CA MET A 112 0.02 -23.10 7.37
C MET A 112 -0.56 -22.18 8.44
N VAL A 113 -0.67 -20.88 8.10
CA VAL A 113 -1.90 -20.07 8.08
C VAL A 113 -1.72 -19.01 6.99
N SER A 114 -2.52 -19.11 5.94
CA SER A 114 -2.85 -18.01 5.05
C SER A 114 -4.22 -17.47 5.48
N GLY A 115 -4.42 -16.15 5.46
CA GLY A 115 -5.71 -15.53 5.75
C GLY A 115 -6.05 -15.35 7.24
N GLY A 116 -6.48 -14.14 7.59
CA GLY A 116 -6.97 -13.82 8.93
C GLY A 116 -8.36 -14.40 9.18
N GLY A 117 -8.52 -15.09 10.32
CA GLY A 117 -9.82 -15.61 10.76
C GLY A 117 -10.79 -14.50 11.13
N SER A 118 -11.63 -14.08 10.18
CA SER A 118 -12.69 -13.10 10.42
C SER A 118 -13.90 -13.74 11.09
N THR A 119 -13.95 -13.74 12.43
CA THR A 119 -15.18 -14.01 13.18
C THR A 119 -16.04 -12.75 13.26
N SER A 120 -16.55 -12.28 12.12
CA SER A 120 -17.42 -11.10 12.05
C SER A 120 -18.89 -11.49 12.25
N THR A 121 -19.45 -11.14 13.41
CA THR A 121 -20.92 -11.08 13.58
C THR A 121 -21.46 -9.81 12.93
N ALA A 122 -21.39 -9.73 11.60
CA ALA A 122 -21.93 -8.63 10.81
C ALA A 122 -22.50 -9.19 9.49
N VAL A 123 -23.84 -9.24 9.39
CA VAL A 123 -24.52 -9.73 8.19
C VAL A 123 -24.63 -8.59 7.17
N THR A 124 -23.83 -8.67 6.11
CA THR A 124 -24.10 -8.05 4.80
C THR A 124 -24.03 -9.13 3.70
N PRO A 125 -24.71 -8.95 2.56
CA PRO A 125 -25.24 -10.09 1.81
C PRO A 125 -24.24 -10.74 0.84
N ALA A 126 -24.23 -12.08 0.87
CA ALA A 126 -23.79 -12.98 -0.22
C ALA A 126 -22.30 -12.96 -0.62
N GLN A 127 -21.42 -13.38 0.29
CA GLN A 127 -20.27 -14.21 -0.07
C GLN A 127 -20.53 -15.62 0.49
N PRO A 128 -20.29 -16.72 -0.26
CA PRO A 128 -20.50 -18.06 0.26
C PRO A 128 -19.48 -18.34 1.36
N LEU A 129 -19.97 -18.81 2.50
CA LEU A 129 -19.15 -19.08 3.68
C LEU A 129 -18.33 -20.35 3.45
N CYS A 130 -17.14 -20.18 2.87
CA CYS A 130 -16.10 -21.20 2.81
C CYS A 130 -15.61 -21.52 4.23
N THR A 131 -16.30 -22.46 4.87
CA THR A 131 -15.92 -23.02 6.16
C THR A 131 -14.98 -24.20 5.94
N ALA A 132 -14.14 -24.50 6.95
CA ALA A 132 -13.16 -25.61 6.94
C ALA A 132 -13.77 -27.04 6.89
N SER A 133 -15.05 -27.16 6.50
CA SER A 133 -15.80 -28.40 6.34
C SER A 133 -16.52 -28.49 4.97
N SER A 134 -16.26 -27.55 4.05
CA SER A 134 -16.89 -27.53 2.73
C SER A 134 -16.11 -28.39 1.73
N ASN A 135 -16.69 -29.52 1.30
CA ASN A 135 -16.28 -30.22 0.07
C ASN A 135 -16.83 -29.50 -1.19
N ASP A 136 -16.97 -28.17 -1.13
CA ASP A 136 -17.47 -27.36 -2.24
C ASP A 136 -16.28 -27.00 -3.14
N PRO A 137 -16.33 -27.29 -4.46
CA PRO A 137 -15.28 -26.88 -5.39
C PRO A 137 -14.97 -25.38 -5.36
N GLN A 138 -15.94 -24.52 -5.02
CA GLN A 138 -15.76 -23.06 -4.92
C GLN A 138 -14.96 -22.60 -3.68
N CYS A 139 -14.73 -23.52 -2.74
CA CYS A 139 -13.95 -23.30 -1.53
C CYS A 139 -12.62 -24.06 -1.56
N LYS A 140 -12.27 -24.59 -2.75
CA LYS A 140 -10.93 -25.07 -3.04
C LYS A 140 -10.06 -23.84 -3.41
N ASP A 141 -8.82 -23.91 -2.96
CA ASP A 141 -7.66 -23.19 -3.49
C ASP A 141 -7.01 -24.18 -4.48
N ALA A 142 -7.08 -23.91 -5.79
CA ALA A 142 -6.64 -24.87 -6.80
C ALA A 142 -5.21 -24.70 -7.31
N ASP A 143 -4.61 -23.51 -7.15
CA ASP A 143 -3.23 -23.22 -7.57
C ASP A 143 -2.22 -23.09 -6.40
N GLY A 144 -2.68 -22.87 -5.17
CA GLY A 144 -1.90 -22.87 -3.94
C GLY A 144 -1.47 -21.49 -3.43
N ASP A 145 -2.07 -20.39 -3.88
CA ASP A 145 -1.71 -19.03 -3.45
C ASP A 145 -2.23 -18.67 -2.03
N GLY A 146 -3.30 -19.33 -1.57
CA GLY A 146 -3.96 -19.12 -0.29
C GLY A 146 -5.28 -18.33 -0.34
N VAL A 147 -5.78 -18.00 -1.54
CA VAL A 147 -7.13 -17.52 -1.83
C VAL A 147 -7.98 -18.72 -2.29
N VAL A 148 -9.30 -18.61 -2.21
CA VAL A 148 -10.24 -19.66 -2.65
C VAL A 148 -10.96 -19.21 -3.91
N ALA A 149 -11.36 -20.16 -4.75
CA ALA A 149 -11.96 -19.96 -6.07
C ALA A 149 -13.17 -18.99 -6.19
N VAL A 150 -13.79 -18.61 -5.08
CA VAL A 150 -14.89 -17.63 -5.04
C VAL A 150 -14.47 -16.20 -4.69
N LEU A 151 -13.22 -16.02 -4.28
CA LEU A 151 -12.58 -14.73 -4.03
C LEU A 151 -11.49 -14.43 -5.06
N ASP A 152 -10.95 -15.45 -5.70
CA ASP A 152 -10.02 -15.35 -6.82
C ASP A 152 -10.75 -15.15 -8.16
N CYS A 153 -10.17 -14.34 -9.04
CA CYS A 153 -10.62 -14.15 -10.41
C CYS A 153 -9.99 -15.16 -11.39
N ASP A 154 -8.89 -15.84 -11.05
CA ASP A 154 -8.35 -17.00 -11.80
C ASP A 154 -7.62 -18.01 -10.88
N ASP A 155 -8.39 -18.80 -10.12
CA ASP A 155 -7.97 -19.94 -9.25
C ASP A 155 -7.13 -21.04 -9.94
N GLY A 156 -6.83 -20.89 -11.23
CA GLY A 156 -5.86 -21.69 -11.98
C GLY A 156 -4.45 -21.11 -12.03
N ASN A 157 -4.20 -19.92 -11.47
CA ASN A 157 -2.97 -19.16 -11.64
C ASN A 157 -2.59 -18.32 -10.40
N ALA A 158 -1.71 -18.87 -9.55
CA ALA A 158 -1.22 -18.30 -8.29
C ALA A 158 -0.42 -16.96 -8.39
N ASN A 159 -0.51 -16.25 -9.51
CA ASN A 159 -0.04 -14.86 -9.69
C ASN A 159 -1.22 -13.89 -9.91
N ILE A 160 -2.44 -14.40 -10.01
CA ILE A 160 -3.69 -13.65 -10.11
C ILE A 160 -4.45 -13.91 -8.81
N TYR A 161 -4.71 -12.87 -8.03
CA TYR A 161 -5.45 -12.94 -6.77
C TYR A 161 -5.72 -11.53 -6.22
N PRO A 162 -6.71 -11.33 -5.33
CA PRO A 162 -6.98 -10.05 -4.67
C PRO A 162 -5.75 -9.37 -4.07
N GLY A 163 -5.30 -8.28 -4.70
CA GLY A 163 -4.13 -7.50 -4.26
C GLY A 163 -2.77 -8.02 -4.71
N ALA A 164 -2.70 -8.86 -5.76
CA ALA A 164 -1.45 -9.14 -6.47
C ALA A 164 -0.80 -7.88 -7.08
N ILE A 165 0.38 -8.03 -7.67
CA ILE A 165 1.04 -6.95 -8.41
C ILE A 165 0.62 -7.06 -9.87
N GLU A 166 0.05 -5.97 -10.41
CA GLU A 166 -0.26 -5.87 -11.83
C GLU A 166 1.00 -5.94 -12.71
N VAL A 167 0.93 -6.74 -13.75
CA VAL A 167 1.90 -6.90 -14.82
C VAL A 167 1.29 -6.36 -16.10
N CYS A 168 2.09 -5.74 -16.96
CA CYS A 168 1.61 -5.24 -18.26
C CYS A 168 1.41 -6.39 -19.27
N ASP A 169 0.36 -7.19 -19.08
CA ASP A 169 0.00 -8.33 -19.94
C ASP A 169 -1.47 -8.34 -20.41
N GLY A 170 -2.29 -7.39 -19.95
CA GLY A 170 -3.71 -7.30 -20.29
C GLY A 170 -4.62 -8.16 -19.42
N VAL A 171 -4.11 -8.70 -18.32
CA VAL A 171 -4.87 -9.44 -17.30
C VAL A 171 -5.02 -8.57 -16.04
N ASP A 172 -6.17 -8.72 -15.37
CA ASP A 172 -6.39 -8.17 -14.03
C ASP A 172 -5.75 -9.15 -13.03
N ASN A 173 -4.50 -8.90 -12.63
CA ASN A 173 -3.80 -9.80 -11.72
C ASN A 173 -4.29 -9.61 -10.28
N ASN A 174 -4.72 -8.40 -9.90
CA ASN A 174 -5.04 -8.03 -8.53
C ASN A 174 -6.54 -8.18 -8.19
N CYS A 175 -7.34 -8.66 -9.15
CA CYS A 175 -8.80 -8.81 -9.10
C CYS A 175 -9.56 -7.50 -8.72
N SER A 176 -9.08 -6.34 -9.17
CA SER A 176 -9.74 -5.03 -8.95
C SER A 176 -10.99 -4.82 -9.82
N GLY A 177 -11.12 -5.60 -10.89
CA GLY A 177 -12.08 -5.40 -11.97
C GLY A 177 -11.53 -4.57 -13.14
N THR A 178 -10.23 -4.25 -13.14
CA THR A 178 -9.54 -3.48 -14.19
C THR A 178 -8.13 -4.01 -14.43
N ALA A 179 -7.83 -4.46 -15.65
CA ALA A 179 -6.50 -4.93 -16.02
C ALA A 179 -5.47 -3.81 -16.15
N ASP A 180 -4.22 -4.12 -15.79
CA ASP A 180 -3.05 -3.26 -15.83
C ASP A 180 -3.18 -1.95 -15.02
N ASP A 181 -4.03 -1.94 -13.98
CA ASP A 181 -4.28 -0.72 -13.21
C ASP A 181 -3.05 -0.28 -12.40
N ASN A 182 -2.81 1.03 -12.34
CA ASN A 182 -1.64 1.62 -11.66
C ASN A 182 -0.25 1.12 -12.16
N VAL A 183 -0.16 0.43 -13.31
CA VAL A 183 1.11 -0.08 -13.87
C VAL A 183 1.97 1.03 -14.47
N SER A 184 3.14 1.24 -13.87
CA SER A 184 4.21 2.09 -14.40
C SER A 184 5.35 1.23 -14.97
N VAL A 185 5.70 1.44 -16.23
CA VAL A 185 6.70 0.66 -16.96
C VAL A 185 7.97 1.48 -17.18
N LEU A 186 9.13 0.91 -16.89
CA LEU A 186 10.41 1.50 -17.25
C LEU A 186 10.74 1.18 -18.71
N VAL A 187 10.90 2.20 -19.53
CA VAL A 187 11.37 2.08 -20.92
C VAL A 187 12.81 2.60 -21.03
N LYS A 188 13.52 2.26 -22.10
CA LYS A 188 14.89 2.76 -22.31
C LYS A 188 14.88 4.29 -22.32
N HIS A 189 15.65 4.91 -21.43
CA HIS A 189 15.70 6.36 -21.21
C HIS A 189 14.33 7.03 -20.98
N GLY A 190 13.35 6.34 -20.39
CA GLY A 190 12.05 6.97 -20.12
C GLY A 190 11.16 6.17 -19.17
N MET A 191 9.95 6.65 -19.03
CA MET A 191 8.85 5.98 -18.32
C MET A 191 7.64 5.88 -19.25
N GLY A 192 6.87 4.83 -19.06
CA GLY A 192 5.59 4.61 -19.73
C GLY A 192 4.53 4.11 -18.76
N THR A 193 3.30 4.08 -19.25
CA THR A 193 2.14 3.45 -18.59
C THR A 193 1.71 2.23 -19.38
N CYS A 194 1.02 1.29 -18.74
CA CYS A 194 0.30 0.23 -19.42
C CYS A 194 -1.20 0.55 -19.51
N ASP A 195 -1.86 0.05 -20.55
CA ASP A 195 -3.32 0.00 -20.71
C ASP A 195 -3.68 -1.22 -21.58
N ALA A 196 -4.40 -2.20 -21.04
CA ALA A 196 -4.77 -3.45 -21.71
C ALA A 196 -3.58 -4.16 -22.41
N GLY A 197 -2.50 -4.40 -21.66
CA GLY A 197 -1.25 -5.01 -22.12
C GLY A 197 -0.42 -4.17 -23.10
N LYS A 198 -0.77 -2.90 -23.31
CA LYS A 198 -0.06 -1.98 -24.23
C LYS A 198 0.70 -0.92 -23.47
N ILE A 199 2.01 -0.94 -23.63
CA ILE A 199 2.89 0.10 -23.10
C ILE A 199 2.75 1.36 -23.98
N SER A 200 2.67 2.53 -23.35
CA SER A 200 2.79 3.84 -24.00
C SER A 200 3.85 4.67 -23.29
N ILE A 201 4.78 5.29 -24.02
CA ILE A 201 5.78 6.21 -23.43
C ILE A 201 5.07 7.48 -22.97
N THR A 202 5.19 7.82 -21.68
CA THR A 202 4.59 9.03 -21.10
C THR A 202 5.63 10.11 -20.82
N GLN A 203 6.89 9.73 -20.60
CA GLN A 203 7.97 10.70 -20.38
C GLN A 203 9.33 10.14 -20.79
N CYS A 204 9.99 10.82 -21.74
CA CYS A 204 11.42 10.63 -21.98
C CYS A 204 12.27 11.33 -20.91
N SER A 205 13.43 10.75 -20.62
CA SER A 205 14.48 11.37 -19.81
C SER A 205 14.95 12.66 -20.45
N LYS A 206 15.39 13.63 -19.65
CA LYS A 206 15.85 14.92 -20.16
C LYS A 206 16.98 14.72 -21.19
N GLY A 207 16.76 15.23 -22.40
CA GLY A 207 17.72 15.10 -23.50
C GLY A 207 17.49 13.88 -24.39
N TYR A 208 16.50 13.03 -24.11
CA TYR A 208 16.13 11.91 -24.96
C TYR A 208 14.77 12.13 -25.61
N SER A 209 14.56 11.51 -26.77
CA SER A 209 13.28 11.46 -27.46
C SER A 209 13.07 10.09 -28.08
N ASP A 210 11.79 9.73 -28.21
CA ASP A 210 11.29 8.72 -29.13
C ASP A 210 11.12 9.42 -30.49
N CYS A 211 11.89 9.02 -31.51
CA CYS A 211 11.88 9.67 -32.82
C CYS A 211 11.29 8.79 -33.93
N ASP A 212 11.17 7.47 -33.71
CA ASP A 212 10.54 6.54 -34.65
C ASP A 212 9.15 6.05 -34.23
N GLY A 213 8.70 6.38 -33.02
CA GLY A 213 7.43 6.01 -32.42
C GLY A 213 7.40 4.60 -31.82
N GLN A 214 8.56 3.93 -31.67
CA GLN A 214 8.62 2.52 -31.29
C GLN A 214 8.87 2.33 -29.79
N VAL A 215 7.78 2.24 -29.03
CA VAL A 215 7.78 1.94 -27.57
C VAL A 215 8.73 0.80 -27.15
N ALA A 216 8.97 -0.19 -28.03
CA ALA A 216 9.88 -1.31 -27.80
C ALA A 216 11.38 -0.93 -27.69
N ASN A 217 11.83 0.18 -28.30
CA ASN A 217 13.20 0.67 -28.20
C ASN A 217 13.35 1.87 -27.23
N GLY A 218 12.23 2.51 -26.83
CA GLY A 218 12.13 3.51 -25.78
C GLY A 218 12.27 4.95 -26.28
N CYS A 219 13.01 5.78 -25.55
CA CYS A 219 13.46 7.09 -26.02
C CYS A 219 14.92 6.94 -26.47
N GLU A 220 15.09 6.45 -27.69
CA GLU A 220 16.31 5.91 -28.25
C GLU A 220 17.35 6.96 -28.64
N VAL A 221 16.92 8.18 -28.97
CA VAL A 221 17.75 9.26 -29.53
C VAL A 221 18.23 10.24 -28.46
N ASP A 222 19.54 10.55 -28.45
CA ASP A 222 20.19 11.54 -27.57
C ASP A 222 20.21 12.94 -28.23
N LEU A 223 19.17 13.74 -27.97
CA LEU A 223 19.03 15.11 -28.47
C LEU A 223 20.14 16.07 -27.97
N ILE A 224 21.01 15.67 -27.02
CA ILE A 224 22.09 16.51 -26.48
C ILE A 224 23.36 16.43 -27.34
N ARG A 225 23.53 15.33 -28.09
CA ARG A 225 24.81 14.92 -28.72
C ARG A 225 24.68 14.30 -30.11
N ASP A 226 23.48 13.96 -30.55
CA ASP A 226 23.26 13.42 -31.89
C ASP A 226 23.24 14.54 -32.92
N ASP A 227 24.24 14.54 -33.82
CA ASP A 227 24.38 15.50 -34.92
C ASP A 227 23.22 15.41 -35.93
N GLU A 228 22.46 14.30 -35.98
CA GLU A 228 21.31 14.13 -36.87
C GLU A 228 19.96 14.50 -36.22
N ASN A 229 19.93 14.65 -34.89
CA ASN A 229 18.72 14.86 -34.09
C ASN A 229 18.89 15.95 -33.00
N CYS A 230 19.70 16.97 -33.27
CA CYS A 230 20.16 17.88 -32.23
C CYS A 230 19.03 18.77 -31.69
N GLY A 231 18.71 18.67 -30.40
CA GLY A 231 17.64 19.42 -29.75
C GLY A 231 16.21 18.97 -30.11
N SER A 232 16.01 18.28 -31.24
CA SER A 232 14.76 17.66 -31.68
C SER A 232 15.00 16.64 -32.79
N CYS A 233 14.15 15.61 -32.87
CA CYS A 233 14.18 14.59 -33.94
C CYS A 233 14.30 15.21 -35.35
N GLY A 234 15.25 14.71 -36.13
CA GLY A 234 15.53 15.14 -37.50
C GLY A 234 16.20 16.51 -37.67
N ASN A 235 16.57 17.20 -36.59
CA ASN A 235 17.31 18.46 -36.68
C ASN A 235 18.82 18.19 -36.85
N MET A 236 19.23 18.02 -38.11
CA MET A 236 20.62 17.77 -38.47
C MET A 236 21.47 19.05 -38.39
N CYS A 237 22.62 18.99 -37.72
CA CYS A 237 23.61 20.07 -37.72
C CYS A 237 24.32 20.22 -39.07
N ALA A 238 24.92 21.39 -39.33
CA ALA A 238 25.76 21.56 -40.52
C ALA A 238 27.01 20.68 -40.43
N SER A 239 27.59 20.32 -41.58
CA SER A 239 28.78 19.44 -41.67
C SER A 239 30.09 20.03 -41.10
N SER A 240 30.04 21.21 -40.51
CA SER A 240 31.12 21.88 -39.76
C SER A 240 30.77 22.15 -38.30
N GLU A 241 29.61 21.70 -37.84
CA GLU A 241 29.05 21.87 -36.49
C GLU A 241 28.86 20.49 -35.83
N SER A 242 28.67 20.48 -34.51
CA SER A 242 28.45 19.25 -33.75
C SER A 242 27.47 19.53 -32.62
N CYS A 243 26.54 18.63 -32.37
CA CYS A 243 25.50 18.81 -31.38
C CYS A 243 26.08 18.93 -29.96
N GLY A 244 25.84 20.07 -29.33
CA GLY A 244 26.24 20.36 -27.95
C GLY A 244 25.08 20.92 -27.14
N LEU A 245 24.62 20.17 -26.14
CA LEU A 245 23.53 20.59 -25.25
C LEU A 245 22.18 20.81 -25.96
N GLY A 246 21.99 20.20 -27.14
CA GLY A 246 20.81 20.36 -27.99
C GLY A 246 20.87 21.56 -28.94
N PHE A 247 22.08 22.05 -29.22
CA PHE A 247 22.33 23.12 -30.19
C PHE A 247 23.45 22.72 -31.15
N CYS A 248 23.28 23.13 -32.41
CA CYS A 248 24.37 23.37 -33.36
C CYS A 248 24.89 24.80 -33.13
#